data_AF-A0A084AVN9-F1
#
_entry.id   AF-A0A084AVN9-F1
#
_cell.length_a   1.000
_cell.length_b   1.000
_cell.length_c   1.000
_cell.angle_alpha   90.00
_cell.angle_beta   90.00
_cell.angle_gamma   90.00
#
_symmetry.space_group_name_H-M   'P 1'
#
loop_
_entity.id
_entity.type
_entity.pdbx_description
1 polymer ?
#
loop_
_entity_poly.entity_id
_entity_poly.type
_entity_poly.pdbx_seq_one_letter_code
_entity_poly.pdbx_strand_id
1 'polypeptide(L)'
;MLPILLAISFAAHAAAQHSAEVEPEIHPKLSWKRCSGTGCETVNGEIVIDSNWRWLHEVDGDENCFEWGGWNDDICNSVESCTEGCALDGANYRRTYGITARNSSLSMRYLTHFDFTSNANSRVFLMQDEETYQTFTLLGNEIAVDVDLSTVVCGLNAAFYFVAMEADGGMTSYPSNRAGAKYGTGYCDASCPQSSKFNGGRANYDDWTTSETDEANGRGRYGSCCAEFDVLNSNAYSYSMSAKPCIDLDYHVCEEPYCDYERGFFERSVTCDKVVTQFDEAKVSQFFMQDGQRIELPTPAVPDFPDDNGLTEDYCRARTWNFQEWDRFEQIGGFEQHAAALQQPMVLAMAITDDASHKSLLGIVMRLAIGRT
;
A
#
# COMPACT_ATOMS: atom_id res chain seq x y z
N MET A 1 32.95 -57.85 7.66
CA MET A 1 33.12 -56.51 7.09
C MET A 1 31.79 -56.13 6.46
N LEU A 2 31.02 -55.29 7.15
CA LEU A 2 29.69 -54.85 6.74
C LEU A 2 29.83 -53.39 6.25
N PRO A 3 29.45 -53.05 5.00
CA PRO A 3 29.63 -51.69 4.50
C PRO A 3 28.54 -50.81 5.10
N ILE A 4 28.96 -49.76 5.81
CA ILE A 4 28.09 -48.68 6.27
C ILE A 4 27.77 -47.82 5.05
N LEU A 5 26.54 -47.88 4.55
CA LEU A 5 26.03 -46.91 3.58
C LEU A 5 25.80 -45.58 4.31
N LEU A 6 26.61 -44.58 3.99
CA LEU A 6 26.41 -43.20 4.40
C LEU A 6 25.26 -42.63 3.54
N ALA A 7 24.07 -42.49 4.12
CA ALA A 7 22.97 -41.77 3.48
C ALA A 7 23.28 -40.27 3.56
N ILE A 8 23.74 -39.70 2.44
CA ILE A 8 23.85 -38.24 2.28
C ILE A 8 22.43 -37.73 2.07
N SER A 9 21.81 -37.25 3.14
CA SER A 9 20.57 -36.48 3.07
C SER A 9 20.90 -35.15 2.42
N PHE A 10 20.60 -35.00 1.12
CA PHE A 10 20.47 -33.67 0.52
C PHE A 10 19.30 -32.99 1.22
N ALA A 11 19.58 -32.10 2.17
CA ALA A 11 18.60 -31.11 2.58
C ALA A 11 18.33 -30.24 1.35
N ALA A 12 17.17 -30.44 0.72
CA ALA A 12 16.65 -29.45 -0.21
C ALA A 12 16.58 -28.14 0.56
N HIS A 13 17.48 -27.20 0.24
CA HIS A 13 17.34 -25.84 0.70
C HIS A 13 16.08 -25.35 -0.02
N ALA A 14 15.00 -25.15 0.72
CA ALA A 14 13.82 -24.53 0.16
C ALA A 14 14.17 -23.06 -0.10
N ALA A 15 13.93 -22.60 -1.34
CA ALA A 15 14.20 -21.23 -1.73
C ALA A 15 13.56 -20.25 -0.77
N ALA A 16 14.32 -19.27 -0.29
CA ALA A 16 13.85 -18.34 0.72
C ALA A 16 14.33 -16.90 0.46
N GLN A 17 13.41 -15.95 0.43
CA GLN A 17 13.69 -14.51 0.48
C GLN A 17 14.31 -14.17 1.84
N HIS A 18 15.55 -13.67 1.81
CA HIS A 18 16.35 -13.40 3.00
C HIS A 18 16.29 -11.93 3.44
N SER A 19 16.81 -11.67 4.63
CA SER A 19 17.20 -10.34 5.10
C SER A 19 18.68 -10.31 5.47
N ALA A 20 19.28 -9.14 5.32
CA ALA A 20 20.65 -8.83 5.73
C ALA A 20 20.65 -7.81 6.89
N GLU A 21 21.83 -7.61 7.47
CA GLU A 21 22.06 -6.68 8.58
C GLU A 21 23.31 -5.81 8.33
N VAL A 22 23.60 -5.48 7.06
CA VAL A 22 24.71 -4.57 6.74
C VAL A 22 24.32 -3.15 7.18
N GLU A 23 23.12 -2.70 6.83
CA GLU A 23 22.41 -1.62 7.52
C GLU A 23 21.46 -2.22 8.57
N PRO A 24 21.51 -1.80 9.85
CA PRO A 24 20.58 -2.31 10.85
C PRO A 24 19.16 -1.79 10.60
N GLU A 25 18.16 -2.67 10.72
CA GLU A 25 16.77 -2.23 10.68
C GLU A 25 16.35 -1.61 12.02
N ILE A 26 16.07 -0.30 12.00
CA ILE A 26 15.63 0.45 13.18
C ILE A 26 14.36 1.22 12.82
N HIS A 27 13.21 0.64 13.16
CA HIS A 27 11.89 1.23 12.90
C HIS A 27 11.68 2.56 13.64
N PRO A 28 11.32 3.65 12.95
CA PRO A 28 10.93 4.90 13.59
C PRO A 28 9.69 4.73 14.47
N LYS A 29 9.76 5.20 15.72
CA LYS A 29 8.65 5.10 16.66
C LYS A 29 7.53 6.09 16.32
N LEU A 30 6.29 5.59 16.30
CA LEU A 30 5.08 6.36 16.01
C LEU A 30 3.97 5.95 16.98
N SER A 31 3.59 6.86 17.87
CA SER A 31 2.47 6.66 18.78
C SER A 31 1.14 7.04 18.12
N TRP A 32 0.10 6.26 18.34
CA TRP A 32 -1.27 6.57 17.90
C TRP A 32 -2.25 6.45 19.08
N LYS A 33 -3.54 6.66 18.85
CA LYS A 33 -4.56 6.59 19.91
C LYS A 33 -5.65 5.59 19.56
N ARG A 34 -5.95 4.71 20.51
CA ARG A 34 -7.14 3.85 20.48
C ARG A 34 -8.23 4.48 21.33
N CYS A 35 -9.37 4.77 20.73
CA CYS A 35 -10.47 5.45 21.39
C CYS A 35 -11.64 4.50 21.67
N SER A 36 -12.34 4.77 22.77
CA SER A 36 -13.56 4.08 23.20
C SER A 36 -14.55 5.12 23.74
N GLY A 37 -15.77 4.71 24.06
CA GLY A 37 -16.77 5.59 24.69
C GLY A 37 -16.31 6.20 26.02
N THR A 38 -15.27 5.66 26.66
CA THR A 38 -14.71 6.15 27.93
C THR A 38 -13.46 7.04 27.78
N GLY A 39 -12.97 7.24 26.55
CA GLY A 39 -11.77 8.03 26.28
C GLY A 39 -10.79 7.32 25.35
N CYS A 40 -9.63 7.95 25.12
CA CYS A 40 -8.58 7.44 24.25
C CYS A 40 -7.31 7.12 25.04
N GLU A 41 -6.69 5.99 24.73
CA GLU A 41 -5.37 5.61 25.24
C GLU A 41 -4.31 5.71 24.15
N THR A 42 -3.08 6.05 24.55
CA THR A 42 -1.94 6.08 23.64
C THR A 42 -1.40 4.68 23.45
N VAL A 43 -1.25 4.28 22.19
CA VAL A 43 -0.54 3.06 21.78
C VAL A 43 0.81 3.48 21.20
N ASN A 44 1.88 2.89 21.70
CA ASN A 44 3.22 3.12 21.16
C ASN A 44 3.48 2.06 20.08
N GLY A 45 3.42 2.45 18.82
CA GLY A 45 3.80 1.61 17.70
C GLY A 45 5.09 2.12 17.05
N GLU A 46 5.35 1.58 15.88
CA GLU A 46 6.45 1.95 15.01
C GLU A 46 6.04 1.87 13.54
N ILE A 47 6.90 2.33 12.65
CA ILE A 47 6.67 2.22 11.22
C ILE A 47 7.81 1.48 10.53
N VAL A 48 7.47 0.78 9.46
CA VAL A 48 8.42 0.09 8.60
C VAL A 48 8.21 0.49 7.15
N ILE A 49 9.30 0.71 6.42
CA ILE A 49 9.23 0.98 4.98
C ILE A 49 8.97 -0.31 4.21
N ASP A 50 8.19 -0.20 3.14
CA ASP A 50 7.93 -1.29 2.21
C ASP A 50 9.23 -1.87 1.64
N SER A 51 9.27 -3.20 1.55
CA SER A 51 10.41 -3.97 1.04
C SER A 51 10.91 -3.55 -0.35
N ASN A 52 10.04 -3.00 -1.21
CA ASN A 52 10.41 -2.62 -2.57
C ASN A 52 11.46 -1.49 -2.62
N TRP A 53 11.50 -0.64 -1.58
CA TRP A 53 12.47 0.46 -1.43
C TRP A 53 13.78 0.05 -0.79
N ARG A 54 13.87 -1.15 -0.23
CA ARG A 54 15.08 -1.63 0.43
C ARG A 54 16.16 -1.96 -0.59
N TRP A 55 17.40 -1.84 -0.14
CA TRP A 55 18.53 -2.38 -0.87
C TRP A 55 18.39 -3.90 -0.93
N LEU A 56 18.54 -4.45 -2.14
CA LEU A 56 18.50 -5.88 -2.40
C LEU A 56 19.87 -6.28 -2.97
N HIS A 57 20.63 -7.04 -2.19
CA HIS A 57 21.99 -7.45 -2.51
C HIS A 57 22.21 -8.92 -2.20
N GLU A 58 23.36 -9.47 -2.60
CA GLU A 58 23.74 -10.84 -2.28
C GLU A 58 23.68 -11.13 -0.77
N VAL A 59 23.20 -12.32 -0.39
CA VAL A 59 23.15 -12.74 1.03
C VAL A 59 24.51 -12.65 1.72
N ASP A 60 25.58 -13.01 1.01
CA ASP A 60 26.96 -13.06 1.54
C ASP A 60 27.87 -11.96 0.96
N GLY A 61 27.30 -10.93 0.32
CA GLY A 61 28.04 -9.90 -0.43
C GLY A 61 27.36 -8.53 -0.45
N ASP A 62 27.95 -7.57 -1.14
CA ASP A 62 27.44 -6.20 -1.33
C ASP A 62 27.10 -5.90 -2.80
N GLU A 63 27.13 -6.91 -3.67
CA GLU A 63 26.74 -6.77 -5.07
C GLU A 63 25.20 -6.71 -5.20
N ASN A 64 24.70 -5.75 -5.98
CA ASN A 64 23.27 -5.51 -6.15
C ASN A 64 22.59 -6.65 -6.91
N CYS A 65 21.58 -7.28 -6.30
CA CYS A 65 20.68 -8.18 -7.01
C CYS A 65 19.68 -7.43 -7.90
N PHE A 66 19.40 -6.17 -7.56
CA PHE A 66 18.48 -5.33 -8.31
C PHE A 66 18.96 -3.88 -8.33
N GLU A 67 19.12 -3.32 -9.52
CA GLU A 67 19.52 -1.95 -9.75
C GLU A 67 18.96 -1.41 -11.06
N TRP A 68 18.77 -0.08 -11.15
CA TRP A 68 18.27 0.58 -12.36
C TRP A 68 16.98 -0.05 -12.94
N GLY A 69 16.10 -0.49 -12.03
CA GLY A 69 14.81 -1.06 -12.39
C GLY A 69 14.86 -2.50 -12.88
N GLY A 70 16.01 -3.19 -12.86
CA GLY A 70 16.17 -4.56 -13.33
C GLY A 70 16.94 -5.48 -12.37
N TRP A 71 16.76 -6.79 -12.57
CA TRP A 71 17.53 -7.84 -11.89
C TRP A 71 18.93 -7.97 -12.46
N ASN A 72 19.89 -8.34 -11.61
CA ASN A 72 21.26 -8.62 -12.01
C ASN A 72 21.45 -10.11 -12.34
N ASP A 73 21.42 -10.45 -13.64
CA ASP A 73 21.53 -11.82 -14.15
C ASP A 73 22.88 -12.51 -13.84
N ASP A 74 23.93 -11.75 -13.50
CA ASP A 74 25.21 -12.35 -13.09
C ASP A 74 25.13 -12.98 -11.70
N ILE A 75 24.23 -12.48 -10.84
CA ILE A 75 23.99 -12.96 -9.48
C ILE A 75 22.79 -13.91 -9.46
N CYS A 76 21.70 -13.49 -10.10
CA CYS A 76 20.43 -14.17 -10.00
C CYS A 76 19.71 -14.18 -11.36
N ASN A 77 19.58 -15.38 -11.93
CA ASN A 77 19.16 -15.65 -13.30
C ASN A 77 17.97 -16.62 -13.40
N SER A 78 17.26 -16.79 -12.28
CA SER A 78 16.04 -17.59 -12.16
C SER A 78 15.27 -17.12 -10.93
N VAL A 79 13.99 -17.44 -10.87
CA VAL A 79 13.16 -17.19 -9.67
C VAL A 79 13.82 -17.80 -8.43
N GLU A 80 14.33 -19.03 -8.51
CA GLU A 80 14.97 -19.72 -7.39
C GLU A 80 16.26 -19.03 -6.95
N SER A 81 17.16 -18.72 -7.88
CA SER A 81 18.44 -18.07 -7.55
C SER A 81 18.26 -16.63 -7.06
N CYS A 82 17.28 -15.87 -7.57
CA CYS A 82 16.94 -14.55 -7.04
C CYS A 82 16.26 -14.61 -5.69
N THR A 83 15.48 -15.66 -5.43
CA THR A 83 14.85 -15.85 -4.13
C THR A 83 15.89 -16.19 -3.08
N GLU A 84 16.78 -17.15 -3.35
CA GLU A 84 17.81 -17.64 -2.40
C GLU A 84 19.05 -16.76 -2.28
N GLY A 85 19.49 -16.17 -3.38
CA GLY A 85 20.77 -15.47 -3.47
C GLY A 85 20.73 -14.05 -2.94
N CYS A 86 19.54 -13.49 -2.72
CA CYS A 86 19.34 -12.07 -2.44
C CYS A 86 18.69 -11.83 -1.06
N ALA A 87 19.10 -10.75 -0.41
CA ALA A 87 18.64 -10.35 0.90
C ALA A 87 18.20 -8.88 0.93
N LEU A 88 17.09 -8.62 1.62
CA LEU A 88 16.63 -7.27 1.94
C LEU A 88 17.43 -6.72 3.12
N ASP A 89 18.01 -5.54 2.97
CA ASP A 89 18.77 -4.91 4.06
C ASP A 89 17.92 -3.94 4.89
N GLY A 90 18.49 -3.44 5.99
CA GLY A 90 17.89 -2.37 6.78
C GLY A 90 17.76 -1.04 6.03
N ALA A 91 17.09 -0.08 6.65
CA ALA A 91 16.77 1.20 6.02
C ALA A 91 17.22 2.42 6.84
N ASN A 92 17.94 3.35 6.21
CA ASN A 92 18.18 4.67 6.77
C ASN A 92 17.02 5.64 6.46
N TYR A 93 15.93 5.52 7.21
CA TYR A 93 14.68 6.26 7.02
C TYR A 93 14.85 7.75 6.71
N ARG A 94 15.62 8.48 7.54
CA ARG A 94 15.76 9.93 7.40
C ARG A 94 16.69 10.31 6.24
N ARG A 95 17.83 9.64 6.12
CA ARG A 95 18.88 10.03 5.16
C ARG A 95 18.50 9.62 3.75
N THR A 96 18.07 8.38 3.56
CA THR A 96 17.80 7.78 2.25
C THR A 96 16.39 8.12 1.78
N TYR A 97 15.39 7.98 2.65
CA TYR A 97 13.98 8.05 2.25
C TYR A 97 13.27 9.34 2.67
N GLY A 98 13.91 10.19 3.48
CA GLY A 98 13.32 11.44 3.97
C GLY A 98 12.12 11.23 4.90
N ILE A 99 12.06 10.07 5.54
CA ILE A 99 11.01 9.67 6.49
C ILE A 99 11.47 10.03 7.91
N THR A 100 10.62 10.75 8.64
CA THR A 100 10.86 11.04 10.05
C THR A 100 9.58 10.86 10.86
N ALA A 101 9.67 10.19 12.00
CA ALA A 101 8.58 10.03 12.95
C ALA A 101 8.97 10.59 14.32
N ARG A 102 8.03 11.28 14.97
CA ARG A 102 8.19 11.78 16.34
C ARG A 102 6.85 11.85 17.04
N ASN A 103 6.74 11.15 18.17
CA ASN A 103 5.47 11.03 18.90
C ASN A 103 4.38 10.52 17.95
N SER A 104 3.32 11.29 17.72
CA SER A 104 2.21 10.96 16.82
C SER A 104 2.28 11.65 15.45
N SER A 105 3.46 12.15 15.05
CA SER A 105 3.66 12.81 13.77
C SER A 105 4.62 12.01 12.89
N LEU A 106 4.20 11.77 11.66
CA LEU A 106 5.00 11.21 10.57
C LEU A 106 5.14 12.27 9.48
N SER A 107 6.35 12.47 8.98
CA SER A 107 6.65 13.33 7.83
C SER A 107 7.38 12.50 6.79
N MET A 108 6.88 12.52 5.55
CA MET A 108 7.43 11.81 4.40
C MET A 108 7.72 12.81 3.29
N ARG A 109 8.93 12.77 2.75
CA ARG A 109 9.31 13.61 1.60
C ARG A 109 9.12 12.82 0.31
N TYR A 110 8.54 13.45 -0.70
CA TYR A 110 8.46 12.86 -2.04
C TYR A 110 9.86 12.57 -2.60
N LEU A 111 10.75 13.57 -2.61
CA LEU A 111 12.11 13.45 -3.13
C LEU A 111 13.14 13.73 -2.02
N THR A 112 14.09 12.80 -1.89
CA THR A 112 15.20 12.87 -0.94
C THR A 112 16.51 12.66 -1.68
N HIS A 113 17.37 13.69 -1.68
CA HIS A 113 18.73 13.58 -2.20
C HIS A 113 19.66 13.07 -1.11
N PHE A 114 20.48 12.06 -1.42
CA PHE A 114 21.48 11.52 -0.51
C PHE A 114 22.72 11.10 -1.30
N ASP A 115 23.89 11.38 -0.74
CA ASP A 115 25.19 11.16 -1.39
C ASP A 115 25.24 11.66 -2.84
N PHE A 116 25.26 10.74 -3.80
CA PHE A 116 25.34 10.99 -5.23
C PHE A 116 24.06 10.58 -5.99
N THR A 117 22.98 10.26 -5.27
CA THR A 117 21.72 9.78 -5.85
C THR A 117 20.49 10.40 -5.15
N SER A 118 19.30 9.96 -5.52
CA SER A 118 18.04 10.38 -4.92
C SER A 118 17.05 9.24 -4.84
N ASN A 119 16.25 9.24 -3.77
CA ASN A 119 15.07 8.42 -3.67
C ASN A 119 13.83 9.27 -3.93
N ALA A 120 12.96 8.78 -4.80
CA ALA A 120 11.61 9.28 -4.96
C ALA A 120 10.62 8.26 -4.41
N ASN A 121 9.45 8.75 -4.00
CA ASN A 121 8.34 7.95 -3.47
C ASN A 121 8.69 7.21 -2.17
N SER A 122 7.67 6.86 -1.40
CA SER A 122 7.82 5.92 -0.28
C SER A 122 6.45 5.43 0.19
N ARG A 123 6.45 4.22 0.76
CA ARG A 123 5.32 3.63 1.46
C ARG A 123 5.82 3.05 2.78
N VAL A 124 5.06 3.31 3.85
CA VAL A 124 5.32 2.75 5.17
C VAL A 124 4.06 2.12 5.74
N PHE A 125 4.25 1.13 6.61
CA PHE A 125 3.19 0.43 7.32
C PHE A 125 3.27 0.70 8.81
N LEU A 126 2.13 0.79 9.48
CA LEU A 126 2.09 0.86 10.94
C LEU A 126 2.32 -0.54 11.54
N MET A 127 3.24 -0.63 12.49
CA MET A 127 3.58 -1.86 13.19
C MET A 127 3.03 -1.91 14.61
N GLN A 128 2.68 -3.13 15.05
CA GLN A 128 2.29 -3.42 16.42
C GLN A 128 3.55 -3.61 17.29
N ASP A 129 4.54 -4.33 16.75
CA ASP A 129 5.84 -4.64 17.33
C ASP A 129 6.87 -4.89 16.21
N GLU A 130 8.09 -5.31 16.55
CA GLU A 130 9.21 -5.47 15.60
C GLU A 130 8.92 -6.52 14.50
N GLU A 131 8.01 -7.46 14.73
CA GLU A 131 7.80 -8.62 13.85
C GLU A 131 6.41 -8.64 13.20
N THR A 132 5.48 -7.78 13.63
CA THR A 132 4.10 -7.80 13.12
C THR A 132 3.51 -6.41 12.88
N TYR A 133 2.75 -6.29 11.78
CA TYR A 133 1.96 -5.11 11.47
C TYR A 133 0.81 -4.92 12.47
N GLN A 134 0.46 -3.65 12.72
CA GLN A 134 -0.78 -3.34 13.41
C GLN A 134 -1.95 -3.53 12.44
N THR A 135 -2.85 -4.45 12.77
CA THR A 135 -4.09 -4.67 12.01
C THR A 135 -5.28 -3.94 12.64
N PHE A 136 -6.24 -3.59 11.78
CA PHE A 136 -7.47 -2.89 12.12
C PHE A 136 -8.66 -3.57 11.45
N THR A 137 -9.75 -3.74 12.19
CA THR A 137 -11.05 -4.05 11.60
C THR A 137 -11.80 -2.74 11.42
N LEU A 138 -12.14 -2.38 10.19
CA LEU A 138 -12.75 -1.08 9.90
C LEU A 138 -14.23 -1.06 10.21
N LEU A 139 -14.97 -2.12 9.86
CA LEU A 139 -16.42 -2.16 10.03
C LEU A 139 -16.84 -1.94 11.50
N GLY A 140 -17.77 -1.02 11.71
CA GLY A 140 -18.28 -0.61 13.02
C GLY A 140 -17.36 0.34 13.78
N ASN A 141 -16.26 0.78 13.18
CA ASN A 141 -15.28 1.69 13.78
C ASN A 141 -15.15 3.00 13.00
N GLU A 142 -14.33 3.90 13.54
CA GLU A 142 -13.98 5.19 12.94
C GLU A 142 -12.46 5.36 12.97
N ILE A 143 -11.89 5.96 11.93
CA ILE A 143 -10.51 6.41 11.88
C ILE A 143 -10.46 7.94 11.81
N ALA A 144 -9.55 8.55 12.55
CA ALA A 144 -9.33 10.00 12.54
C ALA A 144 -7.84 10.31 12.39
N VAL A 145 -7.50 11.15 11.42
CA VAL A 145 -6.12 11.53 11.13
C VAL A 145 -5.99 13.03 10.88
N ASP A 146 -4.96 13.63 11.46
CA ASP A 146 -4.55 15.01 11.15
C ASP A 146 -3.55 14.94 9.98
N VAL A 147 -3.81 15.67 8.91
CA VAL A 147 -2.97 15.72 7.70
C VAL A 147 -2.57 17.15 7.39
N ASP A 148 -1.30 17.35 7.01
CA ASP A 148 -0.81 18.58 6.42
C ASP A 148 -0.36 18.28 5.00
N LEU A 149 -1.19 18.70 4.04
CA LEU A 149 -0.98 18.49 2.61
C LEU A 149 -0.56 19.77 1.90
N SER A 150 -0.26 20.84 2.65
CA SER A 150 -0.09 22.20 2.11
C SER A 150 1.00 22.34 1.04
N THR A 151 1.97 21.43 1.03
CA THR A 151 3.06 21.38 0.05
C THR A 151 2.96 20.22 -0.94
N VAL A 152 1.90 19.40 -0.87
CA VAL A 152 1.68 18.28 -1.79
C VAL A 152 0.97 18.82 -3.02
N VAL A 153 1.73 18.98 -4.10
CA VAL A 153 1.25 19.65 -5.32
C VAL A 153 0.53 18.69 -6.28
N CYS A 154 -0.10 19.23 -7.33
CA CYS A 154 -0.68 18.44 -8.41
C CYS A 154 0.33 17.42 -8.97
N GLY A 155 -0.15 16.20 -9.23
CA GLY A 155 0.67 15.10 -9.75
C GLY A 155 1.35 14.26 -8.65
N LEU A 156 1.23 14.66 -7.38
CA LEU A 156 1.57 13.84 -6.22
C LEU A 156 0.29 13.33 -5.53
N ASN A 157 0.42 12.17 -4.89
CA ASN A 157 -0.58 11.56 -4.03
C ASN A 157 0.03 11.26 -2.67
N ALA A 158 -0.40 11.99 -1.64
CA ALA A 158 -0.22 11.61 -0.24
C ALA A 158 -1.40 10.71 0.17
N ALA A 159 -1.10 9.43 0.36
CA ALA A 159 -2.10 8.40 0.60
C ALA A 159 -2.10 7.95 2.08
N PHE A 160 -3.31 7.72 2.60
CA PHE A 160 -3.57 7.08 3.89
C PHE A 160 -4.69 6.05 3.65
N TYR A 161 -4.36 4.78 3.76
CA TYR A 161 -5.24 3.71 3.26
C TYR A 161 -4.98 2.40 3.98
N PHE A 162 -5.92 1.47 3.83
CA PHE A 162 -5.88 0.15 4.46
C PHE A 162 -5.84 -0.93 3.39
N VAL A 163 -5.00 -1.94 3.61
CA VAL A 163 -4.87 -3.11 2.73
C VAL A 163 -4.91 -4.39 3.55
N ALA A 164 -5.56 -5.44 3.04
CA ALA A 164 -5.69 -6.73 3.72
C ALA A 164 -4.41 -7.59 3.62
N MET A 165 -3.28 -7.01 4.03
CA MET A 165 -1.99 -7.70 4.17
C MET A 165 -2.00 -8.63 5.40
N GLU A 166 -1.29 -9.75 5.31
CA GLU A 166 -1.04 -10.61 6.47
C GLU A 166 -0.19 -9.89 7.52
N ALA A 167 -0.54 -10.05 8.81
CA ALA A 167 0.10 -9.33 9.90
C ALA A 167 1.60 -9.61 10.05
N ASP A 168 2.07 -10.79 9.68
CA ASP A 168 3.49 -11.19 9.70
C ASP A 168 4.22 -10.87 8.38
N GLY A 169 3.58 -10.17 7.45
CA GLY A 169 4.12 -9.88 6.13
C GLY A 169 4.16 -11.10 5.19
N GLY A 170 3.37 -12.14 5.47
CA GLY A 170 3.21 -13.33 4.64
C GLY A 170 4.13 -14.47 5.02
N MET A 171 4.83 -14.42 6.15
CA MET A 171 5.80 -15.46 6.53
C MET A 171 5.12 -16.82 6.78
N THR A 172 3.94 -16.81 7.40
CA THR A 172 3.21 -18.05 7.71
C THR A 172 2.67 -18.70 6.44
N SER A 173 2.03 -17.92 5.56
CA SER A 173 1.47 -18.43 4.30
C SER A 173 2.54 -18.75 3.25
N TYR A 174 3.66 -18.03 3.26
CA TYR A 174 4.77 -18.18 2.32
C TYR A 174 6.08 -18.39 3.08
N PRO A 175 6.39 -19.63 3.49
CA PRO A 175 7.58 -19.94 4.31
C PRO A 175 8.94 -19.64 3.64
N SER A 176 8.94 -19.36 2.34
CA SER A 176 10.10 -18.84 1.63
C SER A 176 10.38 -17.39 2.04
N ASN A 177 9.39 -16.60 2.41
CA ASN A 177 9.62 -15.29 3.01
C ASN A 177 10.16 -15.43 4.44
N ARG A 178 11.44 -15.13 4.63
CA ARG A 178 12.09 -15.11 5.96
C ARG A 178 12.35 -13.70 6.49
N ALA A 179 12.06 -12.67 5.70
CA ALA A 179 12.25 -11.28 6.08
C ALA A 179 11.01 -10.71 6.82
N GLY A 180 9.82 -10.98 6.29
CA GLY A 180 8.56 -10.67 6.98
C GLY A 180 8.23 -9.20 7.19
N ALA A 181 7.24 -8.94 8.04
CA ALA A 181 6.77 -7.59 8.35
C ALA A 181 7.88 -6.69 8.91
N LYS A 182 8.87 -7.24 9.62
CA LYS A 182 10.07 -6.53 10.07
C LYS A 182 10.78 -5.78 8.95
N TYR A 183 10.77 -6.33 7.74
CA TYR A 183 11.36 -5.72 6.55
C TYR A 183 10.31 -5.24 5.54
N GLY A 184 9.06 -5.06 5.95
CA GLY A 184 8.03 -4.45 5.11
C GLY A 184 7.57 -5.33 3.93
N THR A 185 7.63 -6.66 4.06
CA THR A 185 7.21 -7.57 2.98
C THR A 185 5.69 -7.78 2.94
N GLY A 186 5.21 -8.40 1.86
CA GLY A 186 3.83 -8.88 1.76
C GLY A 186 2.83 -7.84 1.30
N TYR A 187 3.29 -6.72 0.72
CA TYR A 187 2.39 -5.70 0.18
C TYR A 187 1.48 -6.27 -0.91
N CYS A 188 0.22 -5.87 -0.85
CA CYS A 188 -0.83 -6.11 -1.81
C CYS A 188 -1.76 -4.90 -1.81
N ASP A 189 -2.49 -4.73 -2.90
CA ASP A 189 -3.65 -3.84 -2.96
C ASP A 189 -4.60 -4.32 -4.08
N ALA A 190 -5.70 -3.61 -4.31
CA ALA A 190 -6.71 -4.04 -5.29
C ALA A 190 -6.30 -3.75 -6.74
N SER A 191 -5.13 -3.13 -6.97
CA SER A 191 -4.51 -2.99 -8.28
C SER A 191 -3.61 -4.18 -8.64
N CYS A 192 -3.37 -5.09 -7.69
CA CYS A 192 -2.51 -6.27 -7.86
C CYS A 192 -1.10 -5.92 -8.35
N PRO A 193 -0.34 -5.08 -7.62
CA PRO A 193 0.94 -4.52 -8.06
C PRO A 193 1.93 -5.60 -8.48
N GLN A 194 2.27 -5.56 -9.77
CA GLN A 194 3.30 -6.39 -10.39
C GLN A 194 4.69 -5.75 -10.37
N SER A 195 4.81 -4.55 -9.81
CA SER A 195 6.08 -3.85 -9.61
C SER A 195 6.82 -4.27 -8.35
N SER A 196 6.22 -5.14 -7.53
CA SER A 196 6.87 -5.71 -6.35
C SER A 196 7.99 -6.67 -6.80
N LYS A 197 9.19 -6.49 -6.26
CA LYS A 197 10.33 -7.40 -6.48
C LYS A 197 10.07 -8.81 -5.96
N PHE A 198 9.22 -8.95 -4.94
CA PHE A 198 8.82 -10.25 -4.39
C PHE A 198 7.31 -10.33 -4.22
N ASN A 199 6.72 -11.46 -4.64
CA ASN A 199 5.30 -11.79 -4.48
C ASN A 199 5.21 -13.20 -3.90
N GLY A 200 4.41 -13.40 -2.83
CA GLY A 200 4.28 -14.71 -2.18
C GLY A 200 5.62 -15.33 -1.74
N GLY A 201 6.56 -14.49 -1.27
CA GLY A 201 7.88 -14.94 -0.84
C GLY A 201 8.80 -15.45 -1.94
N ARG A 202 8.56 -15.11 -3.20
CA ARG A 202 9.39 -15.46 -4.36
C ARG A 202 9.73 -14.23 -5.18
N ALA A 203 10.93 -14.21 -5.76
CA ALA A 203 11.37 -13.15 -6.65
C ALA A 203 10.49 -13.08 -7.90
N ASN A 204 10.05 -11.87 -8.26
CA ASN A 204 9.31 -11.58 -9.48
C ASN A 204 10.28 -11.42 -10.66
N TYR A 205 11.02 -12.48 -10.97
CA TYR A 205 12.06 -12.48 -12.00
C TYR A 205 11.49 -12.72 -13.40
N ASP A 206 10.55 -13.67 -13.51
CA ASP A 206 9.99 -14.07 -14.80
C ASP A 206 9.29 -12.92 -15.50
N ASP A 207 9.62 -12.76 -16.79
CA ASP A 207 9.07 -11.73 -17.68
C ASP A 207 9.23 -10.28 -17.16
N TRP A 208 10.23 -10.04 -16.28
CA TRP A 208 10.49 -8.71 -15.72
C TRP A 208 10.87 -7.71 -16.82
N THR A 209 10.11 -6.62 -16.90
CA THR A 209 10.32 -5.52 -17.85
C THR A 209 10.58 -4.24 -17.08
N THR A 210 11.74 -3.60 -17.32
CA THR A 210 12.09 -2.30 -16.75
C THR A 210 11.14 -1.21 -17.26
N SER A 211 10.73 -0.28 -16.40
CA SER A 211 9.88 0.84 -16.81
C SER A 211 10.63 1.82 -17.72
N GLU A 212 9.97 2.32 -18.76
CA GLU A 212 10.53 3.38 -19.63
C GLU A 212 10.49 4.78 -18.98
N THR A 213 9.70 4.94 -17.91
CA THR A 213 9.43 6.25 -17.28
C THR A 213 9.82 6.33 -15.81
N ASP A 214 10.19 5.19 -15.21
CA ASP A 214 10.64 5.09 -13.81
C ASP A 214 11.88 4.19 -13.74
N GLU A 215 13.06 4.82 -13.71
CA GLU A 215 14.35 4.13 -13.73
C GLU A 215 14.60 3.23 -12.51
N ALA A 216 13.80 3.33 -11.44
CA ALA A 216 13.96 2.52 -10.24
C ALA A 216 13.02 1.30 -10.22
N ASN A 217 12.08 1.20 -11.16
CA ASN A 217 11.00 0.21 -11.11
C ASN A 217 10.82 -0.54 -12.44
N GLY A 218 10.06 -1.61 -12.36
CA GLY A 218 9.66 -2.43 -13.50
C GLY A 218 8.37 -3.16 -13.20
N ARG A 219 8.06 -4.16 -14.03
CA ARG A 219 6.88 -5.01 -13.90
C ARG A 219 7.27 -6.45 -14.20
N GLY A 220 6.97 -7.36 -13.29
CA GLY A 220 7.13 -8.80 -13.50
C GLY A 220 5.80 -9.49 -13.84
N ARG A 221 5.89 -10.81 -13.97
CA ARG A 221 4.75 -11.68 -14.30
C ARG A 221 3.71 -11.80 -13.19
N TYR A 222 4.13 -11.69 -11.94
CA TYR A 222 3.28 -11.91 -10.76
C TYR A 222 2.88 -10.60 -10.10
N GLY A 223 1.68 -10.57 -9.52
CA GLY A 223 1.16 -9.45 -8.72
C GLY A 223 0.62 -9.91 -7.37
N SER A 224 0.52 -9.01 -6.41
CA SER A 224 -0.04 -9.29 -5.07
C SER A 224 -1.38 -8.58 -4.90
N CYS A 225 -2.47 -9.32 -4.80
CA CYS A 225 -3.82 -8.79 -4.71
C CYS A 225 -4.36 -8.92 -3.29
N CYS A 226 -5.17 -7.95 -2.85
CA CYS A 226 -6.01 -8.05 -1.66
C CYS A 226 -7.01 -6.89 -1.62
N ALA A 227 -7.98 -6.96 -0.71
CA ALA A 227 -8.91 -5.86 -0.49
C ALA A 227 -8.19 -4.57 -0.05
N GLU A 228 -8.66 -3.43 -0.55
CA GLU A 228 -8.11 -2.11 -0.29
C GLU A 228 -9.24 -1.11 0.07
N PHE A 229 -8.95 -0.24 1.02
CA PHE A 229 -9.80 0.91 1.33
C PHE A 229 -8.94 2.17 1.44
N ASP A 230 -9.15 3.11 0.51
CA ASP A 230 -8.48 4.39 0.52
C ASP A 230 -9.28 5.39 1.33
N VAL A 231 -8.78 5.75 2.51
CA VAL A 231 -9.37 6.83 3.31
C VAL A 231 -9.06 8.17 2.67
N LEU A 232 -7.81 8.33 2.22
CA LEU A 232 -7.31 9.49 1.51
C LEU A 232 -6.35 9.06 0.42
N ASN A 233 -6.70 9.36 -0.82
CA ASN A 233 -5.75 9.59 -1.91
C ASN A 233 -5.77 11.09 -2.18
N SER A 234 -4.70 11.84 -1.90
CA SER A 234 -4.83 13.29 -1.72
C SER A 234 -3.64 14.15 -2.12
N ASN A 235 -3.92 15.41 -2.39
CA ASN A 235 -2.96 16.51 -2.47
C ASN A 235 -3.64 17.82 -2.00
N ALA A 236 -2.94 18.95 -2.09
CA ALA A 236 -3.47 20.25 -1.65
C ALA A 236 -4.71 20.74 -2.44
N TYR A 237 -5.05 20.10 -3.56
CA TYR A 237 -6.06 20.56 -4.51
C TYR A 237 -7.28 19.63 -4.58
N SER A 238 -7.08 18.33 -4.36
CA SER A 238 -8.15 17.34 -4.29
C SER A 238 -7.72 16.14 -3.46
N TYR A 239 -8.69 15.43 -2.93
CA TYR A 239 -8.55 14.10 -2.38
C TYR A 239 -9.65 13.22 -2.93
N SER A 240 -9.50 11.90 -2.76
CA SER A 240 -10.57 10.94 -2.87
C SER A 240 -10.58 9.88 -1.78
N MET A 241 -11.78 9.35 -1.54
CA MET A 241 -12.03 8.17 -0.71
C MET A 241 -12.58 7.07 -1.61
N SER A 242 -12.04 5.86 -1.49
CA SER A 242 -12.27 4.78 -2.45
C SER A 242 -12.43 3.43 -1.76
N ALA A 243 -13.48 2.70 -2.11
CA ALA A 243 -13.70 1.33 -1.69
C ALA A 243 -13.32 0.39 -2.83
N LYS A 244 -12.38 -0.52 -2.58
CA LYS A 244 -11.86 -1.45 -3.59
C LYS A 244 -11.88 -2.89 -3.06
N PRO A 245 -13.08 -3.51 -2.96
CA PRO A 245 -13.15 -4.94 -2.66
C PRO A 245 -12.56 -5.75 -3.81
N CYS A 246 -12.07 -6.94 -3.49
CA CYS A 246 -11.63 -7.96 -4.45
C CYS A 246 -12.58 -9.16 -4.41
N ILE A 247 -12.50 -10.06 -5.40
CA ILE A 247 -13.21 -11.34 -5.36
C ILE A 247 -12.69 -12.15 -4.17
N ASP A 248 -11.37 -12.33 -4.13
CA ASP A 248 -10.65 -12.85 -2.98
C ASP A 248 -10.15 -11.68 -2.12
N LEU A 249 -10.68 -11.57 -0.91
CA LEU A 249 -10.39 -10.45 -0.01
C LEU A 249 -9.00 -10.53 0.62
N ASP A 250 -8.55 -11.77 0.88
CA ASP A 250 -7.28 -12.07 1.51
C ASP A 250 -6.12 -11.86 0.53
N TYR A 251 -4.91 -11.70 1.08
CA TYR A 251 -3.68 -11.69 0.29
C TYR A 251 -3.58 -12.94 -0.59
N HIS A 252 -3.39 -12.72 -1.90
CA HIS A 252 -3.07 -13.79 -2.84
C HIS A 252 -2.18 -13.28 -3.97
N VAL A 253 -1.47 -14.21 -4.61
CA VAL A 253 -0.63 -13.92 -5.78
C VAL A 253 -1.41 -14.23 -7.05
N CYS A 254 -1.48 -13.25 -7.96
CA CYS A 254 -1.98 -13.44 -9.31
C CYS A 254 -0.83 -13.65 -10.29
N GLU A 255 -1.13 -14.26 -11.44
CA GLU A 255 -0.22 -14.40 -12.57
C GLU A 255 -0.88 -13.84 -13.83
N GLU A 256 -0.12 -13.15 -14.69
CA GLU A 256 -0.59 -12.73 -16.02
C GLU A 256 -1.23 -13.89 -16.82
N PRO A 257 -2.33 -13.65 -17.56
CA PRO A 257 -3.05 -12.38 -17.76
C PRO A 257 -4.14 -12.10 -16.70
N TYR A 258 -4.12 -12.80 -15.57
CA TYR A 258 -5.26 -12.83 -14.64
C TYR A 258 -5.24 -11.73 -13.58
N CYS A 259 -4.12 -11.02 -13.40
CA CYS A 259 -4.01 -9.93 -12.42
C CYS A 259 -5.01 -8.79 -12.63
N ASP A 260 -5.47 -8.57 -13.86
CA ASP A 260 -6.44 -7.53 -14.19
C ASP A 260 -7.87 -7.89 -13.80
N TYR A 261 -8.15 -9.18 -13.58
CA TYR A 261 -9.49 -9.66 -13.24
C TYR A 261 -9.85 -9.42 -11.77
N GLU A 262 -8.89 -9.21 -10.88
CA GLU A 262 -9.15 -9.10 -9.43
C GLU A 262 -9.57 -7.68 -9.00
N ARG A 263 -9.48 -6.70 -9.90
CA ARG A 263 -9.71 -5.30 -9.58
C ARG A 263 -11.21 -4.99 -9.39
N GLY A 264 -11.56 -4.25 -8.33
CA GLY A 264 -12.81 -3.50 -8.19
C GLY A 264 -12.48 -2.05 -7.85
N PHE A 265 -12.96 -1.05 -8.61
CA PHE A 265 -12.48 0.34 -8.50
C PHE A 265 -13.59 1.39 -8.35
N PHE A 266 -13.63 2.09 -7.21
CA PHE A 266 -14.61 3.15 -6.93
C PHE A 266 -14.00 4.35 -6.23
N GLU A 267 -14.23 5.56 -6.76
CA GLU A 267 -13.65 6.80 -6.25
C GLU A 267 -14.71 7.87 -5.96
N ARG A 268 -14.53 8.63 -4.87
CA ARG A 268 -15.26 9.86 -4.57
C ARG A 268 -14.29 10.98 -4.21
N SER A 269 -14.31 12.11 -4.92
CA SER A 269 -13.31 13.17 -4.76
C SER A 269 -13.86 14.48 -4.17
N VAL A 270 -13.12 15.11 -3.24
CA VAL A 270 -13.42 16.43 -2.64
C VAL A 270 -12.12 17.10 -2.12
N THR A 271 -12.10 18.20 -1.35
CA THR A 271 -10.85 18.81 -0.79
C THR A 271 -11.02 19.12 0.72
N CYS A 272 -9.96 19.03 1.58
CA CYS A 272 -9.74 19.69 2.92
C CYS A 272 -9.13 18.82 4.09
N ASP A 273 -8.84 19.45 5.27
CA ASP A 273 -7.99 18.98 6.41
C ASP A 273 -8.73 18.33 7.64
N LYS A 274 -7.97 17.55 8.45
CA LYS A 274 -8.37 16.56 9.50
C LYS A 274 -9.56 15.72 9.10
N VAL A 275 -9.31 14.44 8.87
CA VAL A 275 -10.25 13.56 8.20
C VAL A 275 -10.74 12.54 9.19
N VAL A 276 -12.06 12.45 9.31
CA VAL A 276 -12.72 11.44 10.12
C VAL A 276 -13.58 10.58 9.20
N THR A 277 -13.32 9.28 9.16
CA THR A 277 -14.07 8.31 8.34
C THR A 277 -14.70 7.25 9.23
N GLN A 278 -16.01 7.08 9.09
CA GLN A 278 -16.85 6.14 9.83
C GLN A 278 -17.30 5.03 8.90
N PHE A 279 -17.17 3.78 9.34
CA PHE A 279 -17.42 2.60 8.53
C PHE A 279 -18.64 1.83 9.06
N ASP A 280 -19.83 2.13 8.56
CA ASP A 280 -21.05 1.39 8.87
C ASP A 280 -21.38 0.37 7.77
N GLU A 281 -22.17 -0.65 8.10
CA GLU A 281 -22.54 -1.75 7.19
C GLU A 281 -23.19 -1.26 5.88
N ALA A 282 -23.99 -0.22 5.94
CA ALA A 282 -24.71 0.33 4.79
C ALA A 282 -24.08 1.62 4.23
N LYS A 283 -23.08 2.19 4.92
CA LYS A 283 -22.55 3.51 4.57
C LYS A 283 -21.15 3.73 5.13
N VAL A 284 -20.26 4.21 4.28
CA VAL A 284 -19.04 4.87 4.75
C VAL A 284 -19.25 6.38 4.68
N SER A 285 -19.13 7.06 5.82
CA SER A 285 -19.24 8.51 5.90
C SER A 285 -17.90 9.14 6.24
N GLN A 286 -17.67 10.36 5.77
CA GLN A 286 -16.46 11.10 6.06
C GLN A 286 -16.82 12.56 6.33
N PHE A 287 -16.12 13.19 7.27
CA PHE A 287 -16.23 14.61 7.53
C PHE A 287 -14.86 15.18 7.93
N PHE A 288 -14.75 16.50 7.82
CA PHE A 288 -13.54 17.23 8.16
C PHE A 288 -13.69 18.03 9.45
N MET A 289 -12.57 18.31 10.10
CA MET A 289 -12.49 19.15 11.28
C MET A 289 -11.39 20.21 11.10
N GLN A 290 -11.76 21.39 10.62
CA GLN A 290 -10.82 22.48 10.37
C GLN A 290 -11.10 23.64 11.33
N ASP A 291 -10.07 24.14 12.02
CA ASP A 291 -10.19 25.21 13.02
C ASP A 291 -11.27 24.94 14.10
N GLY A 292 -11.44 23.66 14.46
CA GLY A 292 -12.45 23.20 15.42
C GLY A 292 -13.88 23.15 14.87
N GLN A 293 -14.08 23.45 13.58
CA GLN A 293 -15.38 23.36 12.92
C GLN A 293 -15.51 22.05 12.16
N ARG A 294 -16.66 21.39 12.34
CA ARG A 294 -17.05 20.22 11.54
C ARG A 294 -17.50 20.69 10.15
N ILE A 295 -16.90 20.12 9.11
CA ILE A 295 -17.22 20.38 7.72
C ILE A 295 -17.72 19.06 7.12
N GLU A 296 -19.00 19.03 6.79
CA GLU A 296 -19.61 17.91 6.06
C GLU A 296 -19.19 17.91 4.60
N LEU A 297 -19.10 16.72 4.00
CA LEU A 297 -18.91 16.63 2.56
C LEU A 297 -20.15 17.15 1.82
N PRO A 298 -19.98 17.83 0.67
CA PRO A 298 -21.10 18.19 -0.19
C PRO A 298 -21.77 16.92 -0.74
N THR A 299 -23.09 17.01 -0.96
CA THR A 299 -23.82 15.99 -1.70
C THR A 299 -23.55 16.13 -3.21
N PRO A 300 -23.60 15.04 -3.98
CA PRO A 300 -23.34 15.11 -5.43
C PRO A 300 -24.36 16.00 -6.14
N ALA A 301 -23.89 16.89 -7.01
CA ALA A 301 -24.75 17.76 -7.82
C ALA A 301 -25.21 17.12 -9.15
N VAL A 302 -24.84 15.86 -9.39
CA VAL A 302 -25.16 15.11 -10.61
C VAL A 302 -26.55 14.48 -10.45
N PRO A 303 -27.41 14.52 -11.48
CA PRO A 303 -28.71 13.85 -11.44
C PRO A 303 -28.61 12.37 -11.03
N ASP A 304 -29.67 11.84 -10.43
CA ASP A 304 -29.81 10.44 -10.02
C ASP A 304 -28.85 9.93 -8.93
N PHE A 305 -27.95 10.78 -8.42
CA PHE A 305 -27.24 10.50 -7.17
C PHE A 305 -28.14 10.73 -5.95
N PRO A 306 -27.93 9.96 -4.85
CA PRO A 306 -28.62 10.21 -3.60
C PRO A 306 -28.22 11.58 -3.02
N ASP A 307 -29.17 12.23 -2.33
CA ASP A 307 -28.91 13.43 -1.52
C ASP A 307 -28.20 13.04 -0.21
N ASP A 308 -27.02 12.43 -0.35
CA ASP A 308 -26.20 11.93 0.75
C ASP A 308 -24.70 12.13 0.49
N ASN A 309 -23.94 12.33 1.55
CA ASN A 309 -22.54 12.70 1.54
C ASN A 309 -21.55 11.56 1.85
N GLY A 310 -22.03 10.32 1.93
CA GLY A 310 -21.21 9.10 2.10
C GLY A 310 -21.19 8.17 0.88
N LEU A 311 -20.37 7.12 0.95
CA LEU A 311 -20.41 5.97 0.04
C LEU A 311 -21.52 5.04 0.50
N THR A 312 -22.55 4.88 -0.33
CA THR A 312 -23.68 3.97 -0.15
C THR A 312 -23.88 3.14 -1.40
N GLU A 313 -24.67 2.07 -1.31
CA GLU A 313 -25.02 1.26 -2.48
C GLU A 313 -25.66 2.09 -3.59
N ASP A 314 -26.60 2.98 -3.25
CA ASP A 314 -27.26 3.88 -4.21
C ASP A 314 -26.26 4.85 -4.87
N TYR A 315 -25.29 5.37 -4.10
CA TYR A 315 -24.21 6.18 -4.66
C TYR A 315 -23.38 5.38 -5.68
N CYS A 316 -22.98 4.15 -5.33
CA CYS A 316 -22.18 3.29 -6.19
C CYS A 316 -22.89 2.98 -7.52
N ARG A 317 -24.19 2.62 -7.45
CA ARG A 317 -25.01 2.36 -8.64
C ARG A 317 -25.22 3.60 -9.50
N ALA A 318 -25.46 4.76 -8.89
CA ALA A 318 -25.64 6.01 -9.62
C ALA A 318 -24.37 6.42 -10.38
N ARG A 319 -23.18 6.19 -9.80
CA ARG A 319 -21.88 6.52 -10.40
C ARG A 319 -21.64 5.80 -11.71
N THR A 320 -21.77 4.47 -11.73
CA THR A 320 -21.43 3.64 -12.89
C THR A 320 -22.32 3.97 -14.08
N TRP A 321 -23.61 4.22 -13.81
CA TRP A 321 -24.56 4.69 -14.82
C TRP A 321 -24.25 6.10 -15.34
N ASN A 322 -24.10 7.08 -14.45
CA ASN A 322 -23.95 8.49 -14.85
C ASN A 322 -22.60 8.79 -15.52
N PHE A 323 -21.53 8.13 -15.09
CA PHE A 323 -20.20 8.33 -15.64
C PHE A 323 -19.82 7.31 -16.71
N GLN A 324 -20.75 6.42 -17.08
CA GLN A 324 -20.56 5.41 -18.13
C GLN A 324 -19.33 4.53 -17.87
N GLU A 325 -19.11 4.22 -16.60
CA GLU A 325 -18.01 3.37 -16.18
C GLU A 325 -18.47 1.91 -16.07
N TRP A 326 -17.53 0.99 -16.22
CA TRP A 326 -17.82 -0.42 -16.01
C TRP A 326 -18.08 -0.69 -14.53
N ASP A 327 -19.29 -1.14 -14.20
CA ASP A 327 -19.68 -1.53 -12.85
C ASP A 327 -19.04 -2.86 -12.41
N ARG A 328 -17.74 -2.78 -12.10
CA ARG A 328 -17.01 -3.93 -11.57
C ARG A 328 -17.37 -4.21 -10.10
N PHE A 329 -17.84 -3.21 -9.35
CA PHE A 329 -18.28 -3.36 -7.95
C PHE A 329 -19.33 -4.44 -7.83
N GLU A 330 -20.41 -4.26 -8.60
CA GLU A 330 -21.58 -5.12 -8.51
C GLU A 330 -21.23 -6.53 -9.00
N GLN A 331 -20.34 -6.64 -9.99
CA GLN A 331 -19.88 -7.93 -10.51
C GLN A 331 -19.11 -8.78 -9.50
N ILE A 332 -18.44 -8.15 -8.53
CA ILE A 332 -17.64 -8.85 -7.52
C ILE A 332 -18.36 -8.92 -6.16
N GLY A 333 -19.68 -8.65 -6.12
CA GLY A 333 -20.52 -8.80 -4.92
C GLY A 333 -20.92 -7.48 -4.26
N GLY A 334 -20.62 -6.34 -4.87
CA GLY A 334 -21.17 -5.05 -4.51
C GLY A 334 -20.92 -4.65 -3.05
N PHE A 335 -21.95 -4.07 -2.42
CA PHE A 335 -21.83 -3.55 -1.06
C PHE A 335 -21.70 -4.65 0.00
N GLU A 336 -22.18 -5.86 -0.28
CA GLU A 336 -21.98 -7.03 0.59
C GLU A 336 -20.50 -7.44 0.62
N GLN A 337 -19.84 -7.52 -0.54
CA GLN A 337 -18.41 -7.80 -0.63
C GLN A 337 -17.58 -6.68 0.00
N HIS A 338 -18.01 -5.42 -0.17
CA HIS A 338 -17.39 -4.28 0.51
C HIS A 338 -17.49 -4.40 2.03
N ALA A 339 -18.66 -4.72 2.58
CA ALA A 339 -18.82 -4.91 4.02
C ALA A 339 -17.95 -6.06 4.54
N ALA A 340 -17.85 -7.16 3.77
CA ALA A 340 -16.95 -8.27 4.09
C ALA A 340 -15.46 -7.84 4.07
N ALA A 341 -15.05 -7.00 3.11
CA ALA A 341 -13.72 -6.42 3.06
C ALA A 341 -13.41 -5.59 4.31
N LEU A 342 -14.35 -4.75 4.76
CA LEU A 342 -14.18 -3.92 5.96
C LEU A 342 -14.13 -4.73 7.27
N GLN A 343 -14.59 -6.00 7.27
CA GLN A 343 -14.47 -6.92 8.40
C GLN A 343 -13.09 -7.57 8.49
N GLN A 344 -12.32 -7.57 7.40
CA GLN A 344 -10.99 -8.17 7.38
C GLN A 344 -10.03 -7.40 8.29
N PRO A 345 -9.04 -8.08 8.90
CA PRO A 345 -7.89 -7.40 9.47
C PRO A 345 -7.10 -6.71 8.36
N MET A 346 -7.00 -5.38 8.41
CA MET A 346 -6.26 -4.59 7.43
C MET A 346 -5.09 -3.85 8.07
N VAL A 347 -3.99 -3.73 7.35
CA VAL A 347 -2.81 -2.96 7.74
C VAL A 347 -2.94 -1.52 7.25
N LEU A 348 -2.60 -0.56 8.11
CA LEU A 348 -2.53 0.85 7.74
C LEU A 348 -1.26 1.12 6.92
N ALA A 349 -1.45 1.57 5.68
CA ALA A 349 -0.40 2.06 4.79
C ALA A 349 -0.46 3.60 4.67
N MET A 350 0.72 4.22 4.66
CA MET A 350 0.90 5.65 4.43
C MET A 350 1.95 5.84 3.35
N ALA A 351 1.66 6.65 2.33
CA ALA A 351 2.54 6.79 1.19
C ALA A 351 2.58 8.22 0.63
N ILE A 352 3.68 8.56 -0.03
CA ILE A 352 3.78 9.72 -0.92
C ILE A 352 4.28 9.21 -2.26
N THR A 353 3.47 9.37 -3.31
CA THR A 353 3.79 8.82 -4.63
C THR A 353 3.53 9.83 -5.75
N ASP A 354 4.23 9.66 -6.85
CA ASP A 354 3.88 10.21 -8.15
C ASP A 354 3.42 9.08 -9.10
N ASP A 355 2.60 8.13 -8.66
CA ASP A 355 2.12 7.08 -9.56
C ASP A 355 1.16 7.64 -10.62
N ALA A 356 1.43 7.32 -11.89
CA ALA A 356 0.62 7.68 -13.06
C ALA A 356 -0.85 7.23 -12.96
N SER A 357 -1.15 6.15 -12.25
CA SER A 357 -2.52 5.68 -12.02
C SER A 357 -3.36 6.67 -11.17
N HIS A 358 -2.72 7.42 -10.28
CA HIS A 358 -3.35 8.41 -9.39
C HIS A 358 -3.25 9.85 -9.93
N LYS A 359 -2.28 10.15 -10.81
CA LYS A 359 -2.02 11.49 -11.39
C LYS A 359 -3.23 12.10 -12.10
N SER A 360 -3.93 11.30 -12.91
CA SER A 360 -5.06 11.75 -13.73
C SER A 360 -6.34 11.98 -12.92
N LEU A 361 -6.49 11.27 -11.81
CA LEU A 361 -7.67 11.31 -10.95
C LEU A 361 -7.65 12.49 -9.97
N LEU A 362 -6.46 12.83 -9.43
CA LEU A 362 -6.28 13.88 -8.41
C LEU A 362 -5.75 15.23 -8.93
N GLY A 363 -5.63 15.39 -10.26
CA GLY A 363 -4.85 16.50 -10.86
C GLY A 363 -5.58 17.43 -11.82
N ILE A 364 -6.79 17.11 -12.30
CA ILE A 364 -7.45 17.88 -13.38
C ILE A 364 -8.65 18.66 -12.83
N VAL A 365 -8.40 19.85 -12.29
CA VAL A 365 -9.47 20.85 -12.06
C VAL A 365 -9.51 21.82 -13.25
N MET A 366 -10.23 21.47 -14.32
CA MET A 366 -10.52 22.44 -15.39
C MET A 366 -11.67 23.37 -14.97
N ARG A 367 -11.36 24.52 -14.37
CA ARG A 367 -12.30 25.64 -14.25
C ARG A 367 -12.14 26.61 -15.41
N LEU A 368 -12.84 26.36 -16.52
CA LEU A 368 -12.97 27.34 -17.62
C LEU A 368 -14.17 28.25 -17.33
N ALA A 369 -13.93 29.38 -16.65
CA ALA A 369 -14.92 30.45 -16.55
C ALA A 369 -14.59 31.54 -17.59
N ILE A 370 -15.16 31.46 -18.79
CA ILE A 370 -15.21 32.61 -19.70
C ILE A 370 -16.57 33.28 -19.48
N GLY A 371 -16.60 34.25 -18.57
CA GLY A 371 -17.69 35.22 -18.45
C GLY A 371 -17.17 36.60 -18.80
N ARG A 372 -17.56 37.15 -19.96
CA ARG A 372 -17.55 38.60 -20.19
C ARG A 372 -18.76 39.20 -19.47
N THR A 373 -18.52 40.40 -18.92
CA THR A 373 -19.44 41.32 -18.20
C THR A 373 -20.90 41.29 -18.64
#